data_AF-A0A953FFJ4-F1
#
_entry.id   AF-A0A953FFJ4-F1
#
_cell.length_a   1.000
_cell.length_b   1.000
_cell.length_c   1.000
_cell.angle_alpha   90.00
_cell.angle_beta   90.00
_cell.angle_gamma   90.00
#
_symmetry.space_group_name_H-M   'P 1'
#
loop_
_entity.id
_entity.type
_entity.pdbx_description
1 polymer ?
#
loop_
_entity_poly.entity_id
_entity_poly.type
_entity_poly.pdbx_seq_one_letter_code
_entity_poly.pdbx_strand_id
1 'polypeptide(L)'
;MSDPETRLDRLNLRIRNNPVVASLIILGSIVIALSTFTNAAKNLLDLVMTETRPNINGEWKAEITYDWINAKYSETFTFNGDGEEVHGTVSFLGAKRGILEGKVSEGKLRFIAKTRESLGDWSNTKEVVHRYHGKISDDEIRFVMQSEGGFSEHVPIEFTAHRVPGTSR
;
A
#
# COMPACT_ATOMS: atom_id res chain seq x y z
N MET A 1 -16.53 -28.27 63.61
CA MET A 1 -15.99 -28.39 62.24
C MET A 1 -16.05 -27.02 61.61
N SER A 2 -14.92 -26.35 61.45
CA SER A 2 -14.83 -25.05 60.77
C SER A 2 -14.60 -25.28 59.28
N ASP A 3 -15.43 -24.64 58.45
CA ASP A 3 -15.34 -24.70 56.99
C ASP A 3 -13.96 -24.19 56.54
N PRO A 4 -13.26 -24.87 55.61
CA PRO A 4 -11.98 -24.40 55.11
C PRO A 4 -12.20 -23.14 54.26
N GLU A 5 -11.66 -21.99 54.70
CA GLU A 5 -11.74 -20.74 53.94
C GLU A 5 -11.33 -20.96 52.48
N THR A 6 -12.26 -20.64 51.59
CA THR A 6 -12.04 -20.82 50.17
C THR A 6 -11.00 -19.80 49.68
N ARG A 7 -10.34 -20.10 48.55
CA ARG A 7 -9.32 -19.19 47.99
C ARG A 7 -9.89 -17.78 47.68
N LEU A 8 -11.20 -17.68 47.44
CA LEU A 8 -11.90 -16.42 47.20
C LEU A 8 -12.08 -15.61 48.48
N ASP A 9 -12.37 -16.26 49.61
CA ASP A 9 -12.53 -15.59 50.91
C ASP A 9 -11.23 -14.92 51.34
N ARG A 10 -10.10 -15.61 51.18
CA ARG A 10 -8.76 -15.07 51.44
C ARG A 10 -8.39 -13.88 50.56
N LEU A 11 -8.83 -13.89 49.30
CA LEU A 11 -8.61 -12.79 48.36
C LEU A 11 -9.43 -11.57 48.78
N ASN A 12 -10.71 -11.77 49.11
CA ASN A 12 -11.62 -10.71 49.55
C ASN A 12 -11.11 -10.05 50.85
N LEU A 13 -10.65 -10.86 51.81
CA LEU A 13 -10.03 -10.36 53.05
C LEU A 13 -8.77 -9.52 52.77
N ARG A 14 -7.90 -9.92 51.83
CA ARG A 14 -6.71 -9.14 51.44
C ARG A 14 -7.06 -7.80 50.78
N ILE A 15 -8.10 -7.77 49.95
CA ILE A 15 -8.56 -6.54 49.28
C ILE A 15 -9.12 -5.55 50.31
N ARG A 16 -9.93 -6.05 51.27
CA ARG A 16 -10.58 -5.20 52.27
C ARG A 16 -9.62 -4.66 53.33
N ASN A 17 -8.58 -5.41 53.68
CA ASN A 17 -7.60 -5.01 54.69
C ASN A 17 -6.39 -4.26 54.15
N ASN A 18 -6.20 -4.15 52.83
CA ASN A 18 -5.05 -3.45 52.25
C ASN A 18 -5.47 -2.46 51.15
N PRO A 19 -5.47 -1.14 51.44
CA PRO A 19 -5.87 -0.13 50.47
C PRO A 19 -4.93 -0.04 49.26
N VAL A 20 -3.67 -0.48 49.40
CA VAL A 20 -2.70 -0.52 48.28
C VAL A 20 -3.11 -1.59 47.26
N VAL A 21 -3.53 -2.76 47.73
CA VAL A 21 -3.98 -3.86 46.86
C VAL A 21 -5.27 -3.46 46.12
N ALA A 22 -6.22 -2.84 46.82
CA ALA A 22 -7.43 -2.30 46.20
C ALA A 22 -7.10 -1.25 45.12
N SER A 23 -6.17 -0.34 45.41
CA SER A 23 -5.74 0.71 44.47
C SER A 23 -5.08 0.13 43.22
N LEU A 24 -4.23 -0.89 43.37
CA LEU A 24 -3.57 -1.56 42.24
C LEU A 24 -4.57 -2.28 41.33
N ILE A 25 -5.61 -2.91 41.90
CA ILE A 25 -6.67 -3.56 41.12
C ILE A 25 -7.49 -2.54 40.32
N ILE A 26 -7.86 -1.42 40.95
CA ILE A 26 -8.58 -0.32 40.30
C ILE A 26 -7.74 0.28 39.16
N LEU A 27 -6.45 0.53 39.39
CA LEU A 27 -5.55 1.01 38.34
C LEU A 27 -5.44 0.01 37.18
N GLY A 28 -5.27 -1.28 37.49
CA GLY A 28 -5.20 -2.33 36.48
C GLY A 28 -6.47 -2.42 35.63
N SER A 29 -7.65 -2.36 36.25
CA SER A 29 -8.91 -2.41 35.52
C SER A 29 -9.14 -1.16 34.65
N ILE A 30 -8.77 0.03 35.12
CA ILE A 30 -8.82 1.28 34.35
C ILE A 30 -7.91 1.18 33.11
N VAL A 31 -6.67 0.70 33.27
CA VAL A 31 -5.72 0.56 32.15
C VAL A 31 -6.27 -0.41 31.10
N ILE A 32 -6.80 -1.56 31.53
CA ILE A 32 -7.39 -2.55 30.61
C ILE A 32 -8.61 -1.96 29.88
N ALA A 33 -9.52 -1.30 30.59
CA ALA A 33 -10.71 -0.68 30.00
C ALA A 33 -10.36 0.45 29.02
N LEU A 34 -9.36 1.27 29.34
CA LEU A 34 -8.91 2.34 28.46
C LEU A 34 -8.25 1.77 27.20
N SER A 35 -7.48 0.68 27.33
CA SER A 35 -6.86 0.01 26.19
C SER A 35 -7.90 -0.60 25.24
N THR A 36 -8.92 -1.27 25.77
CA THR A 36 -9.97 -1.88 24.93
C THR A 36 -10.83 -0.82 24.26
N PHE A 37 -11.20 0.25 24.98
CA PHE A 37 -11.93 1.38 24.42
C PHE A 37 -11.13 2.08 23.31
N THR A 38 -9.83 2.32 23.53
CA THR A 38 -8.95 2.94 22.51
C THR A 38 -8.87 2.10 21.25
N ASN A 39 -8.74 0.78 21.38
CA ASN A 39 -8.71 -0.13 20.23
C ASN A 39 -10.06 -0.14 19.48
N ALA A 40 -11.18 -0.20 20.21
CA ALA A 40 -12.51 -0.14 19.62
C ALA A 40 -12.75 1.20 18.89
N ALA A 41 -12.33 2.31 19.49
CA ALA A 41 -12.41 3.64 18.88
C ALA A 41 -11.53 3.74 17.63
N LYS A 42 -10.31 3.19 17.63
CA LYS A 42 -9.45 3.15 16.44
C LYS A 42 -10.07 2.34 15.32
N ASN A 43 -10.58 1.14 15.60
CA ASN A 43 -11.22 0.31 14.59
C ASN A 43 -12.49 0.96 14.05
N LEU A 44 -13.26 1.64 14.90
CA LEU A 44 -14.44 2.39 14.47
C LEU A 44 -14.04 3.60 13.61
N LEU A 45 -12.99 4.32 13.98
CA LEU A 45 -12.44 5.40 13.18
C LEU A 45 -11.93 4.90 11.84
N ASP A 46 -11.27 3.74 11.77
CA ASP A 46 -10.80 3.12 10.53
C ASP A 46 -11.97 2.74 9.61
N LEU A 47 -13.07 2.23 10.19
CA LEU A 47 -14.32 1.95 9.48
C LEU A 47 -14.99 3.23 8.93
N VAL A 48 -15.01 4.31 9.72
CA VAL A 48 -15.64 5.58 9.35
C VAL A 48 -14.76 6.39 8.40
N MET A 49 -13.44 6.30 8.57
CA MET A 49 -12.41 6.82 7.67
C MET A 49 -12.21 5.82 6.53
N THR A 50 -13.27 5.54 5.78
CA THR A 50 -13.08 4.95 4.45
C THR A 50 -12.30 5.99 3.65
N GLU A 51 -10.97 5.85 3.59
CA GLU A 51 -10.15 6.67 2.69
C GLU A 51 -10.76 6.53 1.31
N THR A 52 -11.30 7.64 0.81
CA THR A 52 -11.91 7.63 -0.51
C THR A 52 -10.78 7.31 -1.48
N ARG A 53 -10.89 6.16 -2.17
CA ARG A 53 -9.91 5.70 -3.16
C ARG A 53 -9.51 6.91 -4.02
N PRO A 54 -8.21 7.23 -4.14
CA PRO A 54 -7.76 8.28 -5.02
C PRO A 54 -8.34 8.05 -6.43
N ASN A 55 -8.89 9.10 -7.04
CA ASN A 55 -9.47 8.99 -8.37
C ASN A 55 -8.35 8.78 -9.42
N ILE A 56 -7.96 7.54 -9.66
CA ILE A 56 -6.87 7.20 -10.59
C ILE A 56 -7.37 6.58 -11.90
N ASN A 57 -8.64 6.16 -11.95
CA ASN A 57 -9.18 5.49 -13.12
C ASN A 57 -9.15 6.41 -14.35
N GLY A 58 -8.88 5.83 -15.51
CA GLY A 58 -8.74 6.53 -16.78
C GLY A 58 -7.33 6.48 -17.38
N GLU A 59 -7.10 7.32 -18.38
CA GLU A 59 -5.86 7.39 -19.14
C GLU A 59 -4.94 8.50 -18.62
N TRP A 60 -3.65 8.21 -18.60
CA TRP A 60 -2.58 9.10 -18.18
C TRP A 60 -1.43 9.02 -19.18
N LYS A 61 -0.71 10.14 -19.37
CA LYS A 61 0.44 10.19 -20.28
C LYS A 61 1.66 10.82 -19.61
N ALA A 62 2.83 10.27 -19.90
CA ALA A 62 4.11 10.77 -19.43
C ALA A 62 5.13 10.82 -20.57
N GLU A 63 6.00 11.82 -20.55
CA GLU A 63 7.23 11.82 -21.34
C GLU A 63 8.34 11.21 -20.48
N ILE A 64 8.79 10.01 -20.83
CA ILE A 64 9.80 9.27 -20.07
C ILE A 64 11.13 9.34 -20.82
N THR A 65 12.19 9.74 -20.11
CA THR A 65 13.56 9.59 -20.58
C THR A 65 14.19 8.44 -19.81
N TYR A 66 14.46 7.32 -20.48
CA TYR A 66 15.14 6.20 -19.86
C TYR A 66 16.65 6.50 -19.68
N ASP A 67 17.33 5.64 -18.92
CA ASP A 67 18.71 5.85 -18.49
C ASP A 67 19.77 5.56 -19.57
N TRP A 68 19.36 5.17 -20.79
CA TRP A 68 20.24 5.00 -21.94
C TRP A 68 20.09 6.10 -23.00
N ILE A 69 21.06 6.17 -23.91
CA ILE A 69 21.19 7.24 -24.90
C ILE A 69 19.96 7.28 -25.85
N ASN A 70 19.45 8.50 -26.08
CA ASN A 70 18.34 8.80 -27.02
C ASN A 70 17.02 8.07 -26.71
N ALA A 71 16.76 7.78 -25.44
CA ALA A 71 15.65 6.96 -25.01
C ALA A 71 14.46 7.78 -24.47
N LYS A 72 13.94 8.70 -25.27
CA LYS A 72 12.77 9.49 -24.89
C LYS A 72 11.50 8.98 -25.57
N TYR A 73 10.48 8.67 -24.78
CA TYR A 73 9.22 8.09 -25.25
C TYR A 73 8.01 8.74 -24.56
N SER A 74 6.92 8.85 -25.32
CA SER A 74 5.61 9.18 -24.77
C SER A 74 4.91 7.88 -24.39
N GLU A 75 4.76 7.63 -23.09
CA GLU A 75 4.12 6.43 -22.57
C GLU A 75 2.71 6.72 -22.06
N THR A 76 1.81 5.77 -22.27
CA THR A 76 0.40 5.83 -21.88
C THR A 76 0.11 4.77 -20.81
N PHE A 77 -0.55 5.20 -19.76
CA PHE A 77 -1.04 4.37 -18.67
C PHE A 77 -2.57 4.39 -18.71
N THR A 78 -3.20 3.25 -18.49
CA THR A 78 -4.65 3.14 -18.37
C THR A 78 -4.93 2.35 -17.10
N PHE A 79 -5.48 3.04 -16.10
CA PHE A 79 -5.83 2.45 -14.82
C PHE A 79 -7.34 2.24 -14.71
N ASN A 80 -7.73 1.12 -14.13
CA ASN A 80 -9.09 0.77 -13.78
C ASN A 80 -9.08 -0.01 -12.47
N GLY A 81 -10.25 -0.15 -11.86
CA GLY A 81 -10.47 -0.97 -10.67
C GLY A 81 -11.18 -0.20 -9.56
N ASP A 82 -11.45 -0.92 -8.48
CA ASP A 82 -12.24 -0.45 -7.33
C ASP A 82 -11.53 -0.78 -6.02
N GLY A 83 -11.90 -0.08 -4.93
CA GLY A 83 -11.27 -0.28 -3.61
C GLY A 83 -9.77 0.00 -3.63
N GLU A 84 -8.94 -0.99 -3.32
CA GLU A 84 -7.47 -0.88 -3.43
C GLU A 84 -6.91 -1.47 -4.74
N GLU A 85 -7.67 -2.28 -5.46
CA GLU A 85 -7.14 -3.04 -6.61
C GLU A 85 -6.99 -2.15 -7.85
N VAL A 86 -5.88 -2.30 -8.56
CA VAL A 86 -5.62 -1.59 -9.82
C VAL A 86 -5.24 -2.58 -10.90
N HIS A 87 -5.95 -2.50 -12.03
CA HIS A 87 -5.65 -3.26 -13.23
C HIS A 87 -5.65 -2.34 -14.46
N GLY A 88 -5.17 -2.85 -15.60
CA GLY A 88 -5.12 -2.12 -16.85
C GLY A 88 -3.79 -2.31 -17.58
N THR A 89 -3.32 -1.25 -18.24
CA THR A 89 -2.12 -1.33 -19.08
C THR A 89 -1.18 -0.17 -18.88
N VAL A 90 0.11 -0.43 -19.02
CA VAL A 90 1.18 0.57 -19.18
C VAL A 90 1.89 0.29 -20.49
N SER A 91 2.22 1.32 -21.27
CA SER A 91 3.12 1.13 -22.41
C SER A 91 4.59 1.20 -21.98
N PHE A 92 5.42 0.43 -22.66
CA PHE A 92 6.87 0.45 -22.52
C PHE A 92 7.48 0.41 -23.91
N LEU A 93 8.23 1.46 -24.27
CA LEU A 93 8.71 1.73 -25.62
C LEU A 93 7.55 1.75 -26.63
N GLY A 94 6.41 2.33 -26.22
CA GLY A 94 5.17 2.41 -27.02
C GLY A 94 4.34 1.13 -27.08
N ALA A 95 4.83 0.00 -26.56
CA ALA A 95 4.11 -1.28 -26.61
C ALA A 95 3.37 -1.54 -25.29
N LYS A 96 2.07 -1.85 -25.36
CA LYS A 96 1.23 -2.08 -24.16
C LYS A 96 1.63 -3.35 -23.40
N ARG A 97 1.68 -3.26 -22.07
CA ARG A 97 1.93 -4.33 -21.11
C ARG A 97 0.84 -4.30 -20.04
N GLY A 98 0.47 -5.49 -19.55
CA GLY A 98 -0.49 -5.61 -18.45
C GLY A 98 0.11 -5.08 -17.14
N ILE A 99 -0.72 -4.38 -16.38
CA ILE A 99 -0.45 -4.05 -14.98
C ILE A 99 -0.67 -5.31 -14.14
N LEU A 100 0.32 -5.65 -13.32
CA LEU A 100 0.29 -6.76 -12.39
C LEU A 100 0.48 -6.22 -10.96
N GLU A 101 -0.11 -6.90 -9.98
CA GLU A 101 0.01 -6.54 -8.55
C GLU A 101 -0.36 -5.08 -8.24
N GLY A 102 -1.26 -4.51 -9.04
CA GLY A 102 -1.63 -3.11 -8.94
C GLY A 102 -2.43 -2.83 -7.67
N LYS A 103 -1.95 -1.86 -6.88
CA LYS A 103 -2.62 -1.40 -5.66
C LYS A 103 -2.56 0.11 -5.52
N VAL A 104 -3.64 0.68 -4.99
CA VAL A 104 -3.72 2.09 -4.58
C VAL A 104 -4.19 2.19 -3.13
N SER A 105 -3.47 2.94 -2.32
CA SER A 105 -3.85 3.27 -0.94
C SER A 105 -3.11 4.53 -0.48
N GLU A 106 -3.69 5.34 0.40
CA GLU A 106 -3.04 6.53 0.99
C GLU A 106 -2.41 7.50 -0.04
N GLY A 107 -3.04 7.68 -1.22
CA GLY A 107 -2.49 8.51 -2.29
C GLY A 107 -1.22 7.97 -2.95
N LYS A 108 -0.90 6.67 -2.75
CA LYS A 108 0.21 5.97 -3.38
C LYS A 108 -0.31 4.90 -4.32
N LEU A 109 0.30 4.79 -5.49
CA LEU A 109 0.04 3.75 -6.49
C LEU A 109 1.28 2.87 -6.59
N ARG A 110 1.10 1.55 -6.62
CA ARG A 110 2.18 0.59 -6.86
C ARG A 110 1.71 -0.48 -7.81
N PHE A 111 2.57 -0.87 -8.74
CA PHE A 111 2.32 -2.01 -9.63
C PHE A 111 3.62 -2.48 -10.28
N ILE A 112 3.55 -3.61 -10.96
CA ILE A 112 4.63 -4.06 -11.83
C ILE A 112 4.12 -4.27 -13.27
N ALA A 113 5.03 -4.17 -14.23
CA ALA A 113 4.82 -4.66 -15.58
C ALA A 113 6.02 -5.52 -15.98
N LYS A 114 5.82 -6.44 -16.93
CA LYS A 114 6.86 -7.35 -17.38
C LYS A 114 7.14 -7.19 -18.86
N THR A 115 8.41 -7.26 -19.23
CA THR A 115 8.86 -7.34 -20.63
C THR A 115 9.89 -8.46 -20.79
N ARG A 116 10.43 -8.60 -22.00
CA ARG A 116 11.50 -9.55 -22.30
C ARG A 116 12.61 -8.83 -23.04
N GLU A 117 13.84 -9.07 -22.62
CA GLU A 117 15.05 -8.67 -23.34
C GLU A 117 15.63 -9.85 -24.09
N SER A 118 16.22 -9.57 -25.25
CA SER A 118 17.03 -10.51 -26.02
C SER A 118 18.35 -9.85 -26.41
N LEU A 119 19.41 -10.65 -26.53
CA LEU A 119 20.70 -10.19 -27.08
C LEU A 119 20.74 -10.28 -28.62
N GLY A 120 19.60 -10.02 -29.28
CA GLY A 120 19.45 -10.13 -30.74
C GLY A 120 18.90 -11.48 -31.23
N ASP A 121 18.73 -12.46 -30.34
CA ASP A 121 18.05 -13.73 -30.62
C ASP A 121 16.89 -13.95 -29.64
N TRP A 122 15.68 -14.08 -30.16
CA TRP A 122 14.47 -14.31 -29.39
C TRP A 122 14.36 -15.73 -28.81
N SER A 123 15.27 -16.65 -29.17
CA SER A 123 15.37 -17.97 -28.53
C SER A 123 15.97 -17.90 -27.12
N ASN A 124 16.78 -16.87 -26.83
CA ASN A 124 17.37 -16.63 -25.52
C ASN A 124 16.89 -15.30 -24.96
N THR A 125 15.74 -15.34 -24.28
CA THR A 125 15.14 -14.16 -23.66
C THR A 125 15.25 -14.23 -22.14
N LYS A 126 15.38 -13.05 -21.52
CA LYS A 126 15.24 -12.89 -20.08
C LYS A 126 14.07 -11.97 -19.77
N GLU A 127 13.31 -12.33 -18.74
CA GLU A 127 12.24 -11.47 -18.24
C GLU A 127 12.85 -10.24 -17.54
N VAL A 128 12.23 -9.09 -17.78
CA VAL A 128 12.50 -7.84 -17.06
C VAL A 128 11.24 -7.47 -16.29
N VAL A 129 11.40 -7.11 -15.02
CA VAL A 129 10.33 -6.61 -14.17
C VAL A 129 10.52 -5.11 -13.98
N HIS A 130 9.50 -4.34 -14.32
CA HIS A 130 9.45 -2.89 -14.12
C HIS A 130 8.54 -2.61 -12.92
N ARG A 131 9.10 -2.12 -11.82
CA ARG A 131 8.37 -1.77 -10.59
C ARG A 131 8.10 -0.28 -10.57
N TYR A 132 6.83 0.08 -10.45
CA TYR A 132 6.38 1.47 -10.43
C TYR A 132 5.88 1.82 -9.03
N HIS A 133 6.36 2.94 -8.51
CA HIS A 133 5.87 3.58 -7.29
C HIS A 133 5.43 5.01 -7.63
N GLY A 134 4.13 5.27 -7.56
CA GLY A 134 3.51 6.53 -7.87
C GLY A 134 3.05 7.26 -6.62
N LYS A 135 3.29 8.57 -6.54
CA LYS A 135 2.62 9.47 -5.60
C LYS A 135 1.60 10.32 -6.35
N ILE A 136 0.33 10.18 -5.96
CA ILE A 136 -0.81 10.81 -6.63
C ILE A 136 -1.01 12.22 -6.07
N SER A 137 -1.29 13.17 -6.95
CA SER A 137 -1.62 14.56 -6.62
C SER A 137 -2.56 15.10 -7.70
N ASP A 138 -3.87 15.05 -7.44
CA ASP A 138 -4.93 15.49 -8.36
C ASP A 138 -4.86 14.86 -9.77
N ASP A 139 -4.38 15.65 -10.75
CA ASP A 139 -4.23 15.27 -12.16
C ASP A 139 -2.78 14.90 -12.53
N GLU A 140 -1.95 14.68 -11.52
CA GLU A 140 -0.56 14.23 -11.68
C GLU A 140 -0.27 12.97 -10.85
N ILE A 141 0.57 12.10 -11.41
CA ILE A 141 1.20 11.00 -10.67
C ILE A 141 2.70 11.07 -10.91
N ARG A 142 3.45 11.31 -9.83
CA ARG A 142 4.92 11.25 -9.87
C ARG A 142 5.36 9.83 -9.63
N PHE A 143 6.01 9.23 -10.62
CA PHE A 143 6.50 7.88 -10.58
C PHE A 143 8.00 7.81 -10.32
N VAL A 144 8.40 6.78 -9.58
CA VAL A 144 9.71 6.16 -9.64
C VAL A 144 9.53 4.80 -10.29
N MET A 145 10.30 4.51 -11.35
CA MET A 145 10.34 3.20 -11.99
C MET A 145 11.71 2.58 -11.83
N GLN A 146 11.76 1.34 -11.34
CA GLN A 146 12.96 0.52 -11.29
C GLN A 146 12.79 -0.70 -12.20
N SER A 147 13.75 -0.94 -13.09
CA SER A 147 13.80 -2.16 -13.91
C SER A 147 14.82 -3.13 -13.35
N GLU A 148 14.45 -4.40 -13.21
CA GLU A 148 15.29 -5.45 -12.65
C GLU A 148 15.18 -6.73 -13.50
N GLY A 149 16.22 -7.56 -13.47
CA GLY A 149 16.28 -8.78 -14.28
C GLY A 149 16.99 -8.50 -15.61
N GLY A 150 16.47 -9.09 -16.70
CA GLY A 150 17.03 -8.85 -18.04
C GLY A 150 18.51 -9.22 -18.20
N PHE A 151 19.11 -8.64 -19.22
CA PHE A 151 20.54 -8.67 -19.48
C PHE A 151 21.25 -7.36 -19.11
N SER A 152 20.49 -6.27 -18.94
CA SER A 152 21.02 -4.93 -18.63
C SER A 152 20.66 -4.50 -17.22
N GLU A 153 21.55 -3.76 -16.58
CA GLU A 153 21.29 -3.09 -15.31
C GLU A 153 20.77 -1.67 -15.57
N HIS A 154 19.76 -1.26 -14.80
CA HIS A 154 19.14 0.05 -14.93
C HIS A 154 19.04 0.75 -13.59
N VAL A 155 19.28 2.07 -13.58
CA VAL A 155 19.02 2.90 -12.40
C VAL A 155 17.54 3.26 -12.29
N PRO A 156 17.04 3.61 -11.09
CA PRO A 156 15.69 4.12 -10.97
C PRO A 156 15.55 5.42 -11.77
N ILE A 157 14.43 5.56 -12.49
CA ILE A 157 14.09 6.81 -13.19
C ILE A 157 12.84 7.43 -12.59
N GLU A 158 12.78 8.76 -12.61
CA GLU A 158 11.64 9.53 -12.14
C GLU A 158 10.96 10.24 -13.32
N PHE A 159 9.63 10.26 -13.31
CA PHE A 159 8.84 10.99 -14.31
C PHE A 159 7.45 11.32 -13.76
N THR A 160 6.77 12.25 -14.42
CA THR A 160 5.40 12.65 -14.04
C THR A 160 4.44 12.27 -15.16
N ALA A 161 3.37 11.56 -14.80
CA ALA A 161 2.25 11.30 -15.67
C ALA A 161 1.12 12.30 -15.39
N HIS A 162 0.50 12.79 -16.45
CA HIS A 162 -0.63 13.72 -16.37
C HIS A 162 -1.90 13.03 -16.86
N ARG A 163 -3.03 13.33 -16.21
CA ARG A 163 -4.33 12.80 -16.63
C ARG A 163 -4.70 13.29 -18.01
N VAL A 164 -5.24 12.41 -18.85
CA VAL A 164 -5.87 12.79 -20.12
C VAL A 164 -7.32 13.22 -19.84
N PRO A 165 -7.73 14.44 -20.22
CA PRO A 165 -9.10 14.92 -20.00
C PRO A 165 -10.15 14.04 -20.69
N GLY A 166 -11.27 13.80 -20.02
CA GLY A 166 -12.44 13.11 -20.60
C GLY A 166 -12.41 11.58 -20.53
N THR A 167 -11.46 10.97 -19.82
CA THR A 167 -11.34 9.50 -19.69
C THR A 167 -11.75 8.94 -18.32
N SER A 168 -12.20 9.79 -17.40
CA SER A 168 -12.75 9.37 -16.10
C SER A 168 -14.15 8.76 -16.29
N ARG A 169 -14.30 7.46 -16.07
CA ARG A 169 -15.59 6.78 -15.92
C ARG A 169 -15.69 6.15 -14.54
#